data_AF-A0A6J1L9Y1-F1
#
_entry.id   AF-A0A6J1L9Y1-F1
#
_cell.length_a   1.000
_cell.length_b   1.000
_cell.length_c   1.000
_cell.angle_alpha   90.00
_cell.angle_beta   90.00
_cell.angle_gamma   90.00
#
_symmetry.space_group_name_H-M   'P 1'
#
loop_
_entity.id
_entity.type
_entity.pdbx_description
1 polymer ?
#
loop_
_entity_poly.entity_id
_entity_poly.type
_entity_poly.pdbx_seq_one_letter_code
_entity_poly.pdbx_strand_id
1 'polypeptide(L)'
;MSKQIDTRKRLMVMLQNDISLQQQENALAKQSTKFHNKMAGRQQTIKRQQRKLDKLNEMSNLRQDDEENRIAFEQAMRDKLSREQQNLIEMQKELATKKQQRDDMIGFARTLSEATNTYINLNALPARVKGVAVLPDQGEWIPFNCDAYDLKGLNTLWSHLNKPSSTAEKWQQLFSVDSSTLPSAEGKENANASMSVIEIDLTSPTSNRSVGEN
;
A
#
# COMPACT_ATOMS: atom_id res chain seq x y z
N MET A 1 77.87 16.73 -95.85
CA MET A 1 78.21 16.23 -94.49
C MET A 1 77.59 17.05 -93.36
N SER A 2 77.57 18.39 -93.39
CA SER A 2 77.04 19.23 -92.30
C SER A 2 75.57 18.94 -91.89
N LYS A 3 74.64 18.77 -92.85
CA LYS A 3 73.21 18.49 -92.56
C LYS A 3 72.96 17.15 -91.84
N GLN A 4 73.77 16.11 -92.09
CA GLN A 4 73.64 14.81 -91.42
C GLN A 4 74.08 14.88 -89.95
N ILE A 5 75.14 15.65 -89.67
CA ILE A 5 75.62 15.86 -88.30
C ILE A 5 74.57 16.62 -87.48
N ASP A 6 73.91 17.60 -88.08
CA ASP A 6 72.86 18.40 -87.42
C ASP A 6 71.60 17.56 -87.11
N THR A 7 71.20 16.72 -88.06
CA THR A 7 70.09 15.77 -87.87
C THR A 7 70.37 14.78 -86.73
N ARG A 8 71.60 14.25 -86.65
CA ARG A 8 72.01 13.34 -85.57
C ARG A 8 71.99 14.01 -84.19
N LYS A 9 72.46 15.25 -84.09
CA LYS A 9 72.41 16.02 -82.84
C LYS A 9 70.97 16.23 -82.37
N ARG A 10 70.06 16.57 -83.29
CA ARG A 10 68.63 16.74 -82.99
C ARG A 10 67.99 15.44 -82.48
N LEU A 11 68.30 14.31 -83.11
CA LEU A 11 67.80 13.00 -82.67
C LEU A 11 68.32 12.61 -81.27
N MET A 12 69.58 12.91 -80.95
CA MET A 12 70.13 12.66 -79.61
C MET A 12 69.44 13.53 -78.54
N VAL A 13 69.13 14.79 -78.85
CA VAL A 13 68.37 15.67 -77.94
C VAL A 13 66.95 15.14 -77.73
N MET A 14 66.27 14.70 -78.79
CA MET A 14 64.95 14.09 -78.66
C MET A 14 64.99 12.83 -77.79
N LEU A 15 65.95 11.94 -78.01
CA LEU A 15 66.12 10.73 -77.19
C LEU A 15 66.40 11.07 -75.72
N GLN A 16 67.24 12.07 -75.45
CA GLN A 16 67.52 12.51 -74.09
C GLN A 16 66.28 13.11 -73.41
N ASN A 17 65.47 13.86 -74.15
CA ASN A 17 64.20 14.39 -73.66
C ASN A 17 63.21 13.28 -73.35
N ASP A 18 63.09 12.26 -74.21
CA ASP A 18 62.23 11.09 -73.98
C ASP A 18 62.67 10.32 -72.73
N ILE A 19 63.97 10.09 -72.55
CA ILE A 19 64.53 9.46 -71.34
C ILE A 19 64.18 10.29 -70.09
N SER A 20 64.31 11.61 -70.17
CA SER A 20 64.00 12.51 -69.05
C SER A 20 62.51 12.52 -68.71
N LEU A 21 61.64 12.58 -69.73
CA LEU A 21 60.19 12.49 -69.56
C LEU A 21 59.80 11.16 -68.92
N GLN A 22 60.34 10.04 -69.40
CA GLN A 22 60.05 8.73 -68.84
C GLN A 22 60.51 8.60 -67.38
N GLN A 23 61.62 9.25 -66.98
CA GLN A 23 62.04 9.31 -65.58
C GLN A 23 61.07 10.12 -64.72
N GLN A 24 60.59 11.26 -65.22
CA GLN A 24 59.60 12.09 -64.53
C GLN A 24 58.25 11.37 -64.39
N GLU A 25 57.78 10.71 -65.44
CA GLU A 25 56.55 9.89 -65.41
C GLU A 25 56.66 8.76 -64.38
N ASN A 26 57.78 8.05 -64.34
CA ASN A 26 58.02 7.01 -63.34
C ASN A 26 58.09 7.57 -61.91
N ALA A 27 58.66 8.77 -61.72
CA ALA A 27 58.68 9.44 -60.43
C ALA A 27 57.26 9.85 -59.98
N LEU A 28 56.45 10.40 -60.89
CA LEU A 28 55.05 10.74 -60.66
C LEU A 28 54.22 9.50 -60.33
N ALA A 29 54.38 8.42 -61.09
CA ALA A 29 53.70 7.15 -60.82
C ALA A 29 54.03 6.62 -59.42
N LYS A 30 55.32 6.65 -59.01
CA LYS A 30 55.73 6.26 -57.65
C LYS A 30 55.12 7.15 -56.57
N GLN A 31 55.05 8.47 -56.79
CA GLN A 31 54.41 9.38 -55.85
C GLN A 31 52.91 9.13 -55.74
N SER A 32 52.23 8.93 -56.88
CA SER A 32 50.82 8.61 -56.94
C SER A 32 50.50 7.32 -56.17
N THR A 33 51.25 6.24 -56.40
CA THR A 33 51.08 4.98 -55.66
C THR A 33 51.28 5.16 -54.16
N LYS A 34 52.30 5.92 -53.74
CA LYS A 34 52.53 6.23 -52.30
C LYS A 34 51.36 7.01 -51.71
N PHE A 35 50.81 7.97 -52.45
CA PHE A 35 49.67 8.76 -52.02
C PHE A 35 48.42 7.88 -51.86
N HIS A 36 48.08 7.08 -52.87
CA HIS A 36 46.93 6.19 -52.83
C HIS A 36 47.01 5.17 -51.68
N ASN A 37 48.19 4.58 -51.46
CA ASN A 37 48.40 3.66 -50.33
C ASN A 37 48.18 4.35 -48.97
N LYS A 38 48.70 5.58 -48.80
CA LYS A 38 48.47 6.36 -47.58
C LYS A 38 46.99 6.71 -47.40
N MET A 39 46.31 7.11 -48.47
CA MET A 39 44.88 7.44 -48.44
C MET A 39 44.02 6.23 -48.10
N ALA A 40 44.29 5.07 -48.71
CA ALA A 40 43.60 3.83 -48.38
C ALA A 40 43.78 3.44 -46.91
N GLY A 41 45.00 3.56 -46.38
CA GLY A 41 45.28 3.34 -44.96
C GLY A 41 44.50 4.29 -44.05
N ARG A 42 44.47 5.59 -44.37
CA ARG A 42 43.68 6.59 -43.61
C ARG A 42 42.18 6.30 -43.66
N GLN A 43 41.64 5.97 -44.84
CA GLN A 43 40.23 5.61 -44.99
C GLN A 43 39.86 4.39 -44.14
N GLN A 44 40.74 3.38 -44.08
CA GLN A 44 40.51 2.22 -43.23
C GLN A 44 40.52 2.59 -41.73
N THR A 45 41.44 3.46 -41.31
CA THR A 45 41.48 3.96 -39.92
C THR A 45 40.21 4.74 -39.57
N ILE A 46 39.74 5.63 -40.45
CA ILE A 46 38.50 6.39 -40.26
C ILE A 46 37.31 5.43 -40.10
N LYS A 47 37.19 4.42 -40.98
CA LYS A 47 36.12 3.41 -40.85
C LYS A 47 36.18 2.65 -39.53
N ARG A 48 37.38 2.33 -39.03
CA ARG A 48 37.55 1.67 -37.72
C ARG A 48 37.18 2.60 -36.57
N GLN A 49 37.55 3.88 -36.64
CA GLN A 49 37.21 4.88 -35.63
C GLN A 49 35.70 5.13 -35.59
N GLN A 50 35.05 5.24 -36.75
CA GLN A 50 33.60 5.42 -36.84
C GLN A 50 32.87 4.28 -36.11
N ARG A 51 33.21 3.02 -36.41
CA ARG A 51 32.63 1.85 -35.72
C ARG A 51 32.86 1.86 -34.21
N LYS A 52 33.98 2.42 -33.74
CA LYS A 52 34.23 2.55 -32.29
C LYS A 52 33.37 3.64 -31.68
N LEU A 53 33.19 4.77 -32.37
CA LEU A 53 32.30 5.84 -31.94
C LEU A 53 30.85 5.37 -31.89
N ASP A 54 30.38 4.63 -32.90
CA ASP A 54 29.02 4.10 -32.93
C ASP A 54 28.75 3.20 -31.70
N LYS A 55 29.70 2.31 -31.37
CA LYS A 55 29.63 1.46 -30.16
C LYS A 55 29.66 2.27 -28.85
N LEU A 56 30.48 3.31 -28.79
CA LEU A 56 30.55 4.17 -27.61
C LEU A 56 29.25 4.94 -27.40
N ASN A 57 28.64 5.42 -28.49
CA ASN A 57 27.34 6.10 -28.43
C ASN A 57 26.24 5.14 -27.97
N GLU A 58 26.20 3.92 -28.50
CA GLU A 58 25.24 2.89 -28.06
C GLU A 58 25.39 2.60 -26.55
N MET A 59 26.63 2.39 -26.08
CA MET A 59 26.93 2.21 -24.65
C MET A 59 26.65 3.44 -23.78
N SER A 60 26.69 4.64 -24.37
CA SER A 60 26.36 5.89 -23.66
C SER A 60 24.86 5.99 -23.47
N ASN A 61 24.08 5.72 -24.52
CA ASN A 61 22.62 5.74 -24.47
C ASN A 61 22.09 4.69 -23.48
N LEU A 62 22.61 3.45 -23.52
CA LEU A 62 22.23 2.41 -22.56
C LEU A 62 22.48 2.81 -21.10
N ARG A 63 23.60 3.51 -20.84
CA ARG A 63 23.91 4.00 -19.48
C ARG A 63 23.04 5.17 -19.07
N GLN A 64 22.66 6.02 -20.02
CA GLN A 64 21.72 7.10 -19.76
C GLN A 64 20.34 6.52 -19.41
N ASP A 65 19.84 5.56 -20.17
CA ASP A 65 18.57 4.89 -19.90
C ASP A 65 18.58 4.19 -18.52
N ASP A 66 19.69 3.52 -18.16
CA ASP A 66 19.85 2.88 -16.85
C ASP A 66 19.82 3.91 -15.70
N GLU A 67 20.49 5.05 -15.87
CA GLU A 67 20.48 6.13 -14.88
C GLU A 67 19.08 6.74 -14.73
N GLU A 68 18.38 7.01 -15.82
CA GLU A 68 17.01 7.52 -15.81
C GLU A 68 16.07 6.53 -15.10
N ASN A 69 16.22 5.23 -15.36
CA ASN A 69 15.47 4.18 -14.67
C ASN A 69 15.79 4.12 -13.17
N ARG A 70 17.07 4.28 -12.78
CA ARG A 70 17.46 4.30 -11.37
C ARG A 70 16.85 5.49 -10.65
N ILE A 71 16.89 6.67 -11.26
CA ILE A 71 16.28 7.90 -10.70
C ILE A 71 14.77 7.70 -10.53
N ALA A 72 14.08 7.17 -11.54
CA ALA A 72 12.65 6.90 -11.46
C ALA A 72 12.31 5.89 -10.35
N PHE A 73 13.11 4.83 -10.22
CA PHE A 73 12.96 3.84 -9.15
C PHE A 73 13.18 4.44 -7.76
N GLU A 74 14.23 5.23 -7.58
CA GLU A 74 14.50 5.92 -6.30
C GLU A 74 13.36 6.86 -5.92
N GLN A 75 12.82 7.60 -6.88
CA GLN A 75 11.68 8.49 -6.64
C GLN A 75 10.44 7.69 -6.22
N ALA A 76 10.12 6.61 -6.94
CA ALA A 76 8.99 5.74 -6.59
C ALA A 76 9.14 5.13 -5.18
N MET A 77 10.36 4.76 -4.79
CA MET A 77 10.66 4.25 -3.45
C MET A 77 10.49 5.33 -2.37
N ARG A 78 10.96 6.56 -2.62
CA ARG A 78 10.73 7.69 -1.70
C ARG A 78 9.25 7.98 -1.53
N ASP A 79 8.49 8.04 -2.62
CA ASP A 79 7.05 8.31 -2.59
C ASP A 79 6.28 7.20 -1.86
N LYS A 80 6.71 5.93 -2.01
CA LYS A 80 6.13 4.82 -1.25
C LYS A 80 6.46 4.94 0.23
N LEU A 81 7.72 5.24 0.58
CA LEU A 81 8.13 5.40 1.97
C LEU A 81 7.38 6.54 2.67
N SER A 82 7.23 7.69 2.01
CA SER A 82 6.47 8.81 2.55
C SER A 82 4.99 8.47 2.76
N ARG A 83 4.38 7.71 1.86
CA ARG A 83 3.00 7.21 2.03
C ARG A 83 2.87 6.27 3.22
N GLU A 84 3.78 5.31 3.38
CA GLU A 84 3.77 4.39 4.52
C GLU A 84 4.00 5.12 5.85
N GLN A 85 4.90 6.10 5.89
CA GLN A 85 5.11 6.93 7.07
C GLN A 85 3.85 7.71 7.45
N GLN A 86 3.17 8.31 6.47
CA GLN A 86 1.92 9.02 6.71
C GLN A 86 0.83 8.08 7.25
N ASN A 87 0.70 6.88 6.66
CA ASN A 87 -0.24 5.85 7.11
C ASN A 87 0.05 5.40 8.56
N LEU A 88 1.33 5.20 8.91
CA LEU A 88 1.73 4.85 10.28
C LEU A 88 1.33 5.94 11.29
N ILE A 89 1.53 7.22 10.96
CA ILE A 89 1.12 8.34 11.81
C ILE A 89 -0.40 8.34 12.00
N GLU A 90 -1.16 8.12 10.93
CA GLU A 90 -2.63 8.08 10.96
C GLU A 90 -3.14 6.90 11.81
N MET A 91 -2.62 5.69 11.60
CA MET A 91 -2.98 4.52 12.40
C MET A 91 -2.60 4.71 13.87
N GLN A 92 -1.47 5.33 14.18
CA GLN A 92 -1.06 5.60 15.55
C GLN A 92 -2.03 6.58 16.22
N LYS A 93 -2.51 7.59 15.48
CA LYS A 93 -3.55 8.51 15.96
C LYS A 93 -4.88 7.79 16.19
N GLU A 94 -5.32 6.95 15.24
CA GLU A 94 -6.55 6.16 15.40
C GLU A 94 -6.47 5.24 16.62
N LEU A 95 -5.35 4.54 16.80
CA LEU A 95 -5.13 3.66 17.95
C LEU A 95 -5.19 4.43 19.28
N ALA A 96 -4.61 5.63 19.35
CA ALA A 96 -4.71 6.49 20.52
C ALA A 96 -6.16 6.88 20.81
N THR A 97 -6.94 7.24 19.78
CA THR A 97 -8.36 7.59 19.95
C THR A 97 -9.20 6.41 20.43
N LYS A 98 -9.01 5.21 19.84
CA LYS A 98 -9.75 4.01 20.28
C LYS A 98 -9.37 3.59 21.70
N LYS A 99 -8.11 3.75 22.08
CA LYS A 99 -7.68 3.51 23.45
C LYS A 99 -8.38 4.44 24.43
N GLN A 100 -8.46 5.74 24.11
CA GLN A 100 -9.18 6.71 24.94
C GLN A 100 -10.66 6.35 25.07
N GLN A 101 -11.34 6.06 23.95
CA GLN A 101 -12.76 5.65 23.95
C GLN A 101 -13.00 4.40 24.81
N ARG A 102 -12.10 3.42 24.74
CA ARG A 102 -12.17 2.22 25.58
C ARG A 102 -12.02 2.58 27.06
N ASP A 103 -11.06 3.43 27.40
CA ASP A 103 -10.80 3.83 28.77
C ASP A 103 -12.01 4.61 29.36
N ASP A 104 -12.62 5.49 28.56
CA ASP A 104 -13.84 6.21 28.93
C ASP A 104 -15.03 5.24 29.17
N MET A 105 -15.21 4.25 28.29
CA MET A 105 -16.27 3.25 28.43
C MET A 105 -16.09 2.35 29.66
N ILE A 106 -14.85 1.94 29.96
CA ILE A 106 -14.52 1.21 31.19
C ILE A 106 -14.80 2.09 32.41
N GLY A 107 -14.45 3.37 32.36
CA GLY A 107 -14.77 4.35 33.40
C GLY A 107 -16.27 4.44 33.65
N PHE A 108 -17.06 4.61 32.59
CA PHE A 108 -18.53 4.65 32.68
C PHE A 108 -19.12 3.38 33.28
N ALA A 109 -18.68 2.20 32.83
CA ALA A 109 -19.14 0.91 33.37
C ALA A 109 -18.84 0.79 34.87
N ARG A 110 -17.70 1.30 35.32
CA ARG A 110 -17.33 1.33 36.75
C ARG A 110 -18.26 2.25 37.55
N THR A 111 -18.48 3.48 37.09
CA THR A 111 -19.39 4.43 37.74
C THR A 111 -20.81 3.89 37.80
N LEU A 112 -21.29 3.27 36.72
CA LEU A 112 -22.60 2.63 36.69
C LEU A 112 -22.70 1.51 37.73
N SER A 113 -21.69 0.63 37.79
CA SER A 113 -21.62 -0.48 38.76
C SER A 113 -21.65 0.04 40.21
N GLU A 114 -20.92 1.11 40.49
CA GLU A 114 -20.91 1.77 41.81
C GLU A 114 -22.27 2.40 42.14
N ALA A 115 -22.88 3.12 41.20
CA ALA A 115 -24.17 3.78 41.38
C ALA A 115 -25.34 2.81 41.57
N THR A 116 -25.32 1.67 40.88
CA THR A 116 -26.37 0.63 40.99
C THR A 116 -26.05 -0.43 42.03
N ASN A 117 -24.94 -0.29 42.77
CA ASN A 117 -24.41 -1.28 43.70
C ASN A 117 -24.35 -2.70 43.11
N THR A 118 -24.10 -2.78 41.79
CA THR A 118 -24.11 -4.02 41.02
C THR A 118 -22.68 -4.44 40.74
N TYR A 119 -22.26 -5.59 41.28
CA TYR A 119 -20.90 -6.09 41.05
C TYR A 119 -20.80 -6.76 39.67
N ILE A 120 -20.09 -6.10 38.74
CA ILE A 120 -19.78 -6.66 37.42
C ILE A 120 -18.43 -7.38 37.48
N ASN A 121 -18.44 -8.72 37.55
CA ASN A 121 -17.22 -9.51 37.45
C ASN A 121 -16.74 -9.60 35.99
N LEU A 122 -15.81 -8.71 35.62
CA LEU A 122 -15.23 -8.65 34.27
C LEU A 122 -14.49 -9.93 33.87
N ASN A 123 -13.92 -10.68 34.82
CA ASN A 123 -13.23 -11.94 34.55
C ASN A 123 -14.21 -13.11 34.29
N ALA A 124 -15.44 -13.01 34.80
CA ALA A 124 -16.48 -14.01 34.58
C ALA A 124 -17.38 -13.69 33.38
N LEU A 125 -17.33 -12.46 32.84
CA LEU A 125 -18.19 -12.03 31.74
C LEU A 125 -18.09 -12.95 30.51
N PRO A 126 -16.88 -13.34 30.00
CA PRO A 126 -16.78 -14.22 28.83
C PRO A 126 -17.42 -15.60 29.05
N ALA A 127 -17.40 -16.11 30.30
CA ALA A 127 -18.02 -17.39 30.65
C ALA A 127 -19.54 -17.27 30.89
N ARG A 128 -20.02 -16.14 31.44
CA ARG A 128 -21.44 -15.86 31.70
C ARG A 128 -22.25 -15.54 30.44
N VAL A 129 -21.55 -15.19 29.38
CA VAL A 129 -22.15 -14.88 28.07
C VAL A 129 -22.41 -16.14 27.25
N LYS A 130 -21.76 -17.28 27.57
CA LYS A 130 -22.12 -18.59 26.98
C LYS A 130 -23.55 -18.96 27.38
N GLY A 131 -24.46 -18.93 26.41
CA GLY A 131 -25.86 -19.36 26.59
C GLY A 131 -26.88 -18.22 26.67
N VAL A 132 -26.45 -16.96 26.64
CA VAL A 132 -27.37 -15.84 26.41
C VAL A 132 -27.85 -15.93 24.96
N ALA A 133 -29.12 -15.70 24.66
CA ALA A 133 -29.62 -15.62 23.29
C ALA A 133 -30.43 -14.33 23.12
N VAL A 134 -30.29 -13.69 21.96
CA VAL A 134 -31.01 -12.45 21.61
C VAL A 134 -32.10 -12.82 20.63
N LEU A 135 -33.35 -12.47 20.94
CA LEU A 135 -34.49 -12.57 20.03
C LEU A 135 -34.73 -11.20 19.37
N PRO A 136 -34.53 -11.06 18.05
CA PRO A 136 -34.93 -9.86 17.33
C PRO A 136 -36.47 -9.69 17.31
N ASP A 137 -36.95 -8.44 17.14
CA ASP A 137 -38.40 -8.10 17.10
C ASP A 137 -39.21 -8.97 16.11
N GLN A 138 -38.56 -9.52 15.07
CA GLN A 138 -39.08 -10.55 14.18
C GLN A 138 -37.94 -11.53 13.83
N GLY A 139 -37.89 -12.69 14.48
CA GLY A 139 -36.87 -13.69 14.17
C GLY A 139 -36.77 -14.85 15.15
N GLU A 140 -35.77 -15.68 14.94
CA GLU A 140 -35.42 -16.81 15.82
C GLU A 140 -34.45 -16.36 16.91
N TRP A 141 -34.41 -17.12 18.02
CA TRP A 141 -33.46 -16.90 19.11
C TRP A 141 -32.02 -17.09 18.62
N ILE A 142 -31.22 -16.03 18.66
CA ILE A 142 -29.81 -16.07 18.23
C ILE A 142 -28.94 -16.28 19.46
N PRO A 143 -28.30 -17.44 19.65
CA PRO A 143 -27.38 -17.64 20.76
C PRO A 143 -26.19 -16.67 20.64
N PHE A 144 -26.00 -15.88 21.69
CA PHE A 144 -24.83 -15.07 21.96
C PHE A 144 -23.68 -16.01 22.34
N ASN A 145 -23.07 -16.64 21.34
CA ASN A 145 -21.89 -17.46 21.51
C ASN A 145 -20.71 -16.78 20.80
N CYS A 146 -20.22 -15.69 21.40
CA CYS A 146 -18.96 -15.11 20.96
C CYS A 146 -17.82 -15.84 21.66
N ASP A 147 -17.23 -16.82 20.97
CA ASP A 147 -15.93 -17.34 21.39
C ASP A 147 -14.91 -16.19 21.32
N ALA A 148 -14.04 -16.05 22.33
CA ALA A 148 -13.15 -14.89 22.47
C ALA A 148 -12.15 -14.75 21.29
N TYR A 149 -12.04 -15.79 20.47
CA TYR A 149 -11.16 -15.87 19.30
C TYR A 149 -11.92 -15.89 17.97
N ASP A 150 -13.26 -15.87 17.97
CA ASP A 150 -14.06 -15.89 16.74
C ASP A 150 -14.38 -14.47 16.24
N LEU A 151 -13.43 -13.90 15.49
CA LEU A 151 -13.56 -12.62 14.81
C LEU A 151 -14.73 -12.59 13.79
N LYS A 152 -15.17 -13.75 13.27
CA LYS A 152 -16.31 -13.80 12.34
C LYS A 152 -17.62 -13.70 13.09
N GLY A 153 -17.77 -14.45 14.19
CA GLY A 153 -18.92 -14.41 15.08
C GLY A 153 -19.24 -13.01 15.60
N LEU A 154 -18.21 -12.26 16.03
CA LEU A 154 -18.36 -10.88 16.52
C LEU A 154 -18.86 -9.92 15.42
N ASN A 155 -18.34 -10.04 14.20
CA ASN A 155 -18.78 -9.22 13.06
C ASN A 155 -20.23 -9.53 12.66
N THR A 156 -20.64 -10.80 12.69
CA THR A 156 -22.05 -11.18 12.42
C THR A 156 -23.01 -10.70 13.50
N LEU A 157 -22.61 -10.73 14.78
CA LEU A 157 -23.40 -10.18 15.88
C LEU A 157 -23.52 -8.66 15.77
N TRP A 158 -22.39 -7.96 15.54
CA TRP A 158 -22.34 -6.52 15.36
C TRP A 158 -23.21 -6.06 14.18
N SER A 159 -23.20 -6.81 13.08
CA SER A 159 -24.05 -6.55 11.91
C SER A 159 -25.53 -6.76 12.20
N HIS A 160 -25.89 -7.70 13.09
CA HIS A 160 -27.28 -7.92 13.48
C HIS A 160 -27.79 -6.89 14.50
N LEU A 161 -26.97 -6.52 15.49
CA LEU A 161 -27.33 -5.52 16.51
C LEU A 161 -27.42 -4.11 15.94
N ASN A 162 -26.62 -3.78 14.90
CA ASN A 162 -26.69 -2.50 14.21
C ASN A 162 -27.67 -2.48 13.03
N LYS A 163 -28.49 -3.53 12.85
CA LYS A 163 -29.70 -3.36 12.04
C LYS A 163 -30.59 -2.36 12.77
N PRO A 164 -31.09 -1.30 12.11
CA PRO A 164 -31.97 -0.33 12.74
C PRO A 164 -33.20 -1.09 13.27
N SER A 165 -33.26 -1.29 14.59
CA SER A 165 -34.36 -2.00 15.23
C SER A 165 -35.34 -0.98 15.83
N SER A 166 -36.63 -1.29 15.72
CA SER A 166 -37.73 -0.58 16.39
C SER A 166 -37.62 -0.58 17.92
N THR A 167 -36.66 -1.33 18.47
CA THR A 167 -36.45 -1.48 19.91
C THR A 167 -35.78 -0.24 20.52
N ALA A 168 -34.93 0.48 19.77
CA ALA A 168 -34.28 1.70 20.28
C ALA A 168 -35.30 2.80 20.65
N GLU A 169 -36.35 2.95 19.84
CA GLU A 169 -37.46 3.87 20.12
C GLU A 169 -38.29 3.43 21.34
N LYS A 170 -38.52 2.13 21.52
CA LYS A 170 -39.22 1.57 22.70
C LYS A 170 -38.41 1.76 23.98
N TRP A 171 -37.09 1.62 23.93
CA TRP A 171 -36.21 1.90 25.06
C TRP A 171 -36.18 3.39 25.40
N GLN A 172 -36.19 4.29 24.40
CA GLN A 172 -36.34 5.73 24.63
C GLN A 172 -37.70 6.09 25.28
N GLN A 173 -38.78 5.38 24.94
CA GLN A 173 -40.08 5.59 25.57
C GLN A 173 -40.09 5.24 27.07
N LEU A 174 -39.30 4.26 27.52
CA LEU A 174 -39.17 3.92 28.94
C LEU A 174 -38.50 5.04 29.76
N PHE A 175 -37.56 5.77 29.16
CA PHE A 175 -36.92 6.94 29.80
C PHE A 175 -37.75 8.22 29.69
N SER A 176 -38.84 8.20 28.90
CA SER A 176 -39.73 9.33 28.67
C SER A 176 -41.02 9.27 29.49
N VAL A 177 -41.21 8.26 30.33
CA VAL A 177 -42.34 8.20 31.27
C VAL A 177 -42.06 9.17 32.42
N ASP A 178 -42.76 10.29 32.44
CA ASP A 178 -42.70 11.29 33.50
C ASP A 178 -42.94 10.67 34.88
N SER A 179 -42.15 11.10 35.86
CA SER A 179 -42.15 10.66 37.26
C SER A 179 -43.43 10.99 38.05
N SER A 180 -44.47 11.51 37.40
CA SER A 180 -45.74 11.93 38.00
C SER A 180 -46.79 10.81 38.13
N THR A 181 -46.55 9.63 37.56
CA THR A 181 -47.47 8.47 37.62
C THR A 181 -47.02 7.34 38.55
N LEU A 182 -45.94 7.49 39.32
CA LEU A 182 -45.59 6.51 40.36
C LEU A 182 -46.42 6.74 41.64
N PRO A 183 -46.98 5.69 42.28
CA PRO A 183 -47.69 5.84 43.55
C PRO A 183 -46.72 6.35 44.62
N SER A 184 -47.09 7.44 45.28
CA SER A 184 -46.33 8.02 46.39
C SER A 184 -46.24 7.04 47.56
N ALA A 185 -45.02 6.59 47.88
CA ALA A 185 -44.75 5.82 49.10
C ALA A 185 -44.41 6.78 50.25
N GLU A 186 -45.44 7.38 50.84
CA GLU A 186 -45.32 7.92 52.20
C GLU A 186 -45.33 6.75 53.19
N GLY A 187 -44.21 6.52 53.85
CA GLY A 187 -44.09 5.48 54.88
C GLY A 187 -42.68 5.39 55.43
N LYS A 188 -42.37 6.25 56.41
CA LYS A 188 -41.22 6.04 57.30
C LYS A 188 -41.45 4.77 58.10
N GLU A 189 -40.60 3.77 57.94
CA GLU A 189 -40.32 2.82 59.00
C GLU A 189 -38.89 2.28 58.85
N ASN A 190 -38.12 2.44 59.93
CA ASN A 190 -36.79 1.87 60.09
C ASN A 190 -36.89 0.35 60.00
N ALA A 191 -36.28 -0.24 58.98
CA ALA A 191 -35.81 -1.60 59.04
C ALA A 191 -34.36 -1.61 58.54
N ASN A 192 -33.44 -2.00 59.41
CA ASN A 192 -32.24 -2.72 58.99
C ASN A 192 -32.72 -4.03 58.34
N ALA A 193 -33.29 -3.92 57.14
CA ALA A 193 -33.61 -5.03 56.27
C ALA A 193 -32.36 -5.23 55.41
N SER A 194 -31.68 -6.33 55.71
CA SER A 194 -30.79 -7.09 54.85
C SER A 194 -30.61 -6.49 53.46
N MET A 195 -29.36 -6.12 53.09
CA MET A 195 -29.02 -5.68 51.74
C MET A 195 -29.62 -6.65 50.72
N SER A 196 -30.75 -6.26 50.15
CA SER A 196 -31.38 -6.96 49.04
C SER A 196 -30.52 -6.69 47.83
N VAL A 197 -29.47 -7.48 47.66
CA VAL A 197 -28.90 -7.71 46.35
C VAL A 197 -30.06 -8.26 45.51
N ILE A 198 -30.45 -7.53 44.47
CA ILE A 198 -31.40 -8.04 43.48
C ILE A 198 -30.67 -9.17 42.75
N GLU A 199 -30.82 -10.39 43.27
CA GLU A 199 -30.37 -11.60 42.61
C GLU A 199 -31.45 -11.98 41.60
N ILE A 200 -31.20 -11.65 40.33
CA ILE A 200 -32.10 -12.07 39.25
C ILE A 200 -31.79 -13.54 38.96
N ASP A 201 -32.57 -14.43 39.54
CA ASP A 201 -32.53 -15.85 39.20
C ASP A 201 -33.12 -16.08 37.80
N LEU A 202 -32.24 -16.34 36.82
CA LEU A 202 -32.61 -16.69 35.45
C LEU A 202 -32.74 -18.21 35.23
N THR A 203 -32.71 -19.02 36.30
CA THR A 203 -32.79 -20.48 36.25
C THR A 203 -34.14 -21.06 36.67
N SER A 204 -35.05 -20.20 37.12
CA SER A 204 -36.43 -20.59 37.41
C SER A 204 -37.14 -21.07 36.12
N PRO A 205 -37.69 -22.30 36.08
CA PRO A 205 -38.48 -22.74 34.95
C PRO A 205 -39.69 -21.82 34.80
N THR A 206 -39.90 -21.27 33.60
CA THR A 206 -41.14 -20.55 33.29
C THR A 206 -42.30 -21.50 33.52
N SER A 207 -43.18 -21.16 34.46
CA SER A 207 -44.43 -21.90 34.68
C SER A 207 -45.22 -21.88 33.39
N ASN A 208 -45.14 -22.98 32.63
CA ASN A 208 -45.97 -23.21 31.48
C ASN A 208 -47.39 -23.39 32.00
N ARG A 209 -48.16 -22.29 32.00
CA ARG A 209 -49.60 -22.34 32.20
C ARG A 209 -50.18 -23.13 31.02
N SER A 210 -50.41 -24.42 31.22
CA SER A 210 -51.19 -25.25 30.31
C SER A 210 -52.59 -24.64 30.20
N VAL A 211 -52.89 -24.06 29.05
CA VAL A 211 -54.28 -23.80 28.66
C VAL A 211 -54.87 -25.17 28.33
N GLY A 212 -55.76 -25.64 29.21
CA GLY A 212 -56.55 -26.84 28.95
C GLY A 212 -57.48 -26.60 27.77
N GLU A 213 -57.56 -27.60 26.89
CA GLU A 213 -58.67 -27.75 25.95
C GLU A 213 -59.72 -28.69 26.58
N ASN A 214 -60.98 -28.25 26.40
CA ASN A 214 -62.29 -28.79 26.81
C ASN A 214 -62.82 -28.36 28.18
#